data_AF-B8C558-F1
#
_entry.id   AF-B8C558-F1
#
_cell.length_a   1.000
_cell.length_b   1.000
_cell.length_c   1.000
_cell.angle_alpha   90.00
_cell.angle_beta   90.00
_cell.angle_gamma   90.00
#
_symmetry.space_group_name_H-M   'P 1'
#
loop_
_entity.id
_entity.type
_entity.pdbx_description
1 polymer ?
#
loop_
_entity_poly.entity_id
_entity_poly.type
_entity_poly.pdbx_seq_one_letter_code
_entity_poly.pdbx_strand_id
1 'polypeptide(L)'
;MKAKSIAIFAAASPLLASAFIMSSSSSSSSFALRSSSSSKSDVVSIDVSDLGLTTADLEKKIPIHNFSIESSGYQSTSRIPDVNDDGCYWVENPTDLDVTLRIPGLRGQPAECLSVLFSTTTVSIAAFGRVVWSAIQMGISNADECSFLTLDGEDGIPIIQMNVAKRDLDEGDRWGGYILQVGEDSIL
;
A
#
# COMPACT_ATOMS: atom_id res chain seq x y z
N MET A 1 -1.18 -4.68 -46.45
CA MET A 1 0.22 -4.94 -46.09
C MET A 1 0.27 -5.39 -44.63
N LYS A 2 0.83 -6.59 -44.42
CA LYS A 2 1.39 -7.19 -43.19
C LYS A 2 0.75 -6.88 -41.82
N ALA A 3 -0.02 -7.86 -41.35
CA ALA A 3 -0.22 -8.14 -39.92
C ALA A 3 1.12 -8.52 -39.27
N LYS A 4 1.37 -8.03 -38.04
CA LYS A 4 2.44 -8.51 -37.17
C LYS A 4 1.80 -9.13 -35.93
N SER A 5 1.82 -10.45 -35.93
CA SER A 5 1.61 -11.32 -34.79
C SER A 5 2.83 -11.22 -33.86
N ILE A 6 2.61 -11.04 -32.57
CA ILE A 6 3.65 -11.10 -31.54
C ILE A 6 3.26 -12.18 -30.53
N ALA A 7 4.22 -13.06 -30.28
CA ALA A 7 4.08 -14.32 -29.58
C ALA A 7 4.08 -14.17 -28.06
N ILE A 8 3.37 -15.09 -27.43
CA ILE A 8 3.19 -15.35 -26.01
C ILE A 8 4.50 -15.89 -25.41
N PHE A 9 4.92 -15.35 -24.25
CA PHE A 9 5.86 -16.00 -23.34
C PHE A 9 5.18 -16.20 -21.99
N ALA A 10 4.79 -17.43 -21.70
CA ALA A 10 4.33 -17.87 -20.39
C ALA A 10 5.55 -18.33 -19.57
N ALA A 11 5.80 -17.69 -18.43
CA ALA A 11 6.75 -18.16 -17.44
C ALA A 11 5.99 -18.60 -16.19
N ALA A 12 5.90 -19.92 -16.00
CA ALA A 12 5.37 -20.54 -14.80
C ALA A 12 6.46 -20.54 -13.70
N SER A 13 6.08 -20.26 -12.45
CA SER A 13 6.86 -20.66 -11.29
C SER A 13 5.96 -20.90 -10.06
N PRO A 14 6.30 -21.87 -9.19
CA PRO A 14 5.34 -22.55 -8.32
C PRO A 14 5.22 -21.98 -6.90
N LEU A 15 4.07 -22.32 -6.31
CA LEU A 15 3.64 -22.21 -4.91
C LEU A 15 4.71 -22.57 -3.87
N LEU A 16 4.91 -21.70 -2.88
CA LEU A 16 5.50 -22.02 -1.58
C LEU A 16 4.50 -21.68 -0.47
N ALA A 17 3.87 -22.73 0.05
CA ALA A 17 3.08 -22.69 1.28
C ALA A 17 4.02 -22.88 2.47
N SER A 18 4.06 -21.91 3.39
CA SER A 18 4.73 -22.05 4.68
C SER A 18 3.69 -22.20 5.79
N ALA A 19 3.68 -23.37 6.43
CA ALA A 19 2.84 -23.66 7.57
C ALA A 19 3.43 -23.07 8.86
N PHE A 20 2.57 -22.42 9.64
CA PHE A 20 2.83 -22.00 11.02
C PHE A 20 2.85 -23.22 11.96
N ILE A 21 3.89 -23.32 12.79
CA ILE A 21 3.88 -24.20 13.98
C ILE A 21 4.17 -23.33 15.21
N MET A 22 3.12 -23.08 16.00
CA MET A 22 3.24 -22.67 17.39
C MET A 22 3.46 -23.93 18.25
N SER A 23 4.40 -23.88 19.19
CA SER A 23 4.46 -24.82 20.29
C SER A 23 4.86 -24.08 21.56
N SER A 24 3.88 -23.93 22.44
CA SER A 24 4.02 -23.49 23.82
C SER A 24 4.32 -24.69 24.71
N SER A 25 5.33 -24.58 25.57
CA SER A 25 5.45 -25.43 26.75
C SER A 25 6.14 -24.67 27.88
N SER A 26 5.38 -24.40 28.92
CA SER A 26 5.82 -23.90 30.21
C SER A 26 5.92 -25.08 31.19
N SER A 27 6.97 -25.13 32.02
CA SER A 27 6.98 -25.75 33.36
C SER A 27 8.34 -25.59 34.08
N SER A 28 8.31 -24.80 35.16
CA SER A 28 8.79 -25.13 36.53
C SER A 28 10.28 -25.44 36.84
N SER A 29 10.90 -24.44 37.49
CA SER A 29 11.69 -24.52 38.75
C SER A 29 12.85 -25.51 38.91
N SER A 30 14.06 -24.96 39.14
CA SER A 30 14.88 -25.28 40.32
C SER A 30 15.98 -24.25 40.52
N PHE A 31 15.97 -23.62 41.71
CA PHE A 31 17.09 -22.82 42.22
C PHE A 31 18.23 -23.77 42.60
N ALA A 32 19.36 -23.66 41.91
CA ALA A 32 20.62 -24.27 42.34
C ALA A 32 21.72 -23.21 42.23
N LEU A 33 21.96 -22.52 43.35
CA LEU A 33 23.21 -21.80 43.59
C LEU A 33 24.34 -22.83 43.60
N ARG A 34 25.20 -22.80 42.58
CA ARG A 34 26.46 -23.53 42.59
C ARG A 34 27.57 -22.63 42.06
N SER A 35 28.51 -22.36 42.95
CA SER A 35 29.66 -21.50 42.77
C SER A 35 30.67 -22.05 41.76
N SER A 36 31.31 -21.10 41.07
CA SER A 36 32.69 -21.12 40.57
C SER A 36 33.10 -22.25 39.61
N SER A 37 33.26 -21.89 38.33
CA SER A 37 34.53 -22.12 37.63
C SER A 37 34.64 -21.20 36.42
N SER A 38 35.78 -20.52 36.35
CA SER A 38 36.13 -19.54 35.32
C SER A 38 36.19 -20.19 33.94
N SER A 39 35.36 -19.69 33.01
CA SER A 39 35.61 -19.79 31.58
C SER A 39 35.47 -18.38 31.02
N LYS A 40 36.63 -17.74 30.78
CA LYS A 40 36.72 -16.45 30.08
C LYS A 40 36.21 -16.67 28.65
N SER A 41 34.94 -16.37 28.41
CA SER A 41 34.50 -15.93 27.10
C SER A 41 34.88 -14.46 27.01
N ASP A 42 35.78 -14.13 26.09
CA ASP A 42 36.09 -12.75 25.73
C ASP A 42 34.81 -12.11 25.15
N VAL A 43 34.01 -11.54 26.04
CA VAL A 43 33.05 -10.52 25.65
C VAL A 43 33.89 -9.32 25.25
N VAL A 44 34.03 -9.09 23.95
CA VAL A 44 34.59 -7.86 23.41
C VAL A 44 33.56 -6.76 23.68
N SER A 45 33.58 -6.22 24.90
CA SER A 45 32.88 -4.98 25.22
C SER A 45 33.63 -3.86 24.51
N ILE A 46 33.11 -3.43 23.37
CA ILE A 46 33.62 -2.28 22.65
C ILE A 46 33.21 -1.04 23.45
N ASP A 47 34.20 -0.32 23.98
CA ASP A 47 33.98 0.96 24.64
C ASP A 47 33.59 1.99 23.57
N VAL A 48 32.32 2.34 23.54
CA VAL A 48 31.74 3.32 22.59
C VAL A 48 32.06 4.76 22.99
N SER A 49 32.76 4.98 24.10
CA SER A 49 33.19 6.30 24.58
C SER A 49 34.23 6.95 23.66
N ASP A 50 34.99 6.14 22.92
CA ASP A 50 36.02 6.60 21.95
C ASP A 50 35.45 6.99 20.58
N LEU A 51 34.12 6.89 20.38
CA LEU A 51 33.48 7.29 19.12
C LEU A 51 33.39 8.82 18.94
N GLY A 52 33.85 9.62 19.90
CA GLY A 52 33.88 11.08 19.80
C GLY A 52 32.50 11.72 19.67
N LEU A 53 31.42 10.95 19.91
CA LEU A 53 30.06 11.41 19.85
C LEU A 53 29.76 12.25 21.09
N THR A 54 29.69 13.55 20.88
CA THR A 54 29.33 14.50 21.94
C THR A 54 27.81 14.68 21.97
N THR A 55 27.25 15.12 23.10
CA THR A 55 25.82 15.49 23.16
C THR A 55 25.45 16.58 22.15
N ALA A 56 26.43 17.36 21.68
CA ALA A 56 26.26 18.34 20.61
C ALA A 56 25.99 17.69 19.23
N ASP A 57 26.43 16.46 18.98
CA ASP A 57 26.08 15.73 17.75
C ASP A 57 24.63 15.24 17.76
N LEU A 58 24.02 15.03 18.94
CA LEU A 58 22.58 14.73 19.06
C LEU A 58 21.70 15.96 18.79
N GLU A 59 22.26 17.16 18.91
CA GLU A 59 21.59 18.43 18.57
C GLU A 59 21.82 18.84 17.11
N LYS A 60 22.74 18.17 16.41
CA LYS A 60 22.95 18.38 14.99
C LYS A 60 21.69 17.90 14.26
N LYS A 61 20.98 18.83 13.64
CA LYS A 61 19.83 18.51 12.77
C LYS A 61 20.26 17.39 11.83
N ILE A 62 19.53 16.27 11.89
CA ILE A 62 19.70 15.16 10.97
C ILE A 62 19.72 15.79 9.57
N PRO A 63 20.74 15.55 8.74
CA PRO A 63 20.78 16.13 7.40
C PRO A 63 19.57 15.60 6.62
N ILE A 64 18.50 16.39 6.59
CA ILE A 64 17.26 16.10 5.87
C ILE A 64 17.51 16.39 4.38
N HIS A 65 18.49 15.70 3.79
CA HIS A 65 18.64 15.71 2.35
C HIS A 65 17.65 14.68 1.81
N ASN A 66 16.51 15.18 1.31
CA ASN A 66 15.57 14.46 0.44
C ASN A 66 15.14 13.05 0.89
N PHE A 67 14.67 12.89 2.13
CA PHE A 67 13.88 11.70 2.45
C PHE A 67 12.48 11.87 1.84
N SER A 68 12.24 11.28 0.66
CA SER A 68 10.88 11.09 0.15
C SER A 68 10.25 9.95 0.94
N ILE A 69 9.54 10.30 2.02
CA ILE A 69 8.73 9.32 2.74
C ILE A 69 7.53 9.01 1.85
N GLU A 70 7.48 7.77 1.37
CA GLU A 70 6.37 7.20 0.62
C GLU A 70 5.54 6.37 1.59
N SER A 71 4.24 6.63 1.64
CA SER A 71 3.29 5.82 2.42
C SER A 71 2.51 4.94 1.46
N SER A 72 2.29 3.68 1.79
CA SER A 72 1.45 2.81 0.97
C SER A 72 0.57 1.92 1.83
N GLY A 73 -0.51 1.42 1.26
CA GLY A 73 -1.46 0.58 1.97
C GLY A 73 -2.53 -0.04 1.08
N TYR A 74 -3.35 -0.88 1.71
CA TYR A 74 -4.53 -1.49 1.11
C TYR A 74 -5.78 -1.00 1.82
N GLN A 75 -6.86 -0.82 1.07
CA GLN A 75 -8.19 -0.48 1.57
C GLN A 75 -9.24 -1.31 0.84
N SER A 76 -10.35 -1.58 1.54
CA SER A 76 -11.49 -2.27 0.94
C SER A 76 -12.25 -1.35 -0.02
N THR A 77 -12.68 -1.89 -1.15
CA THR A 77 -13.60 -1.21 -2.08
C THR A 77 -15.07 -1.49 -1.77
N SER A 78 -15.34 -2.40 -0.84
CA SER A 78 -16.67 -2.72 -0.37
C SER A 78 -17.11 -1.80 0.76
N ARG A 79 -18.42 -1.54 0.81
CA ARG A 79 -19.05 -0.88 1.96
C ARG A 79 -19.21 -1.82 3.17
N ILE A 80 -19.19 -3.13 2.94
CA ILE A 80 -19.45 -4.12 3.99
C ILE A 80 -18.20 -4.25 4.86
N PRO A 81 -18.27 -3.92 6.17
CA PRO A 81 -17.08 -3.86 7.04
C PRO A 81 -16.42 -5.22 7.25
N ASP A 82 -17.16 -6.31 7.10
CA ASP A 82 -16.67 -7.69 7.25
C ASP A 82 -16.02 -8.23 5.97
N VAL A 83 -16.11 -7.49 4.85
CA VAL A 83 -15.51 -7.86 3.57
C VAL A 83 -14.26 -7.04 3.34
N ASN A 84 -13.10 -7.68 3.50
CA ASN A 84 -11.85 -7.13 3.00
C ASN A 84 -11.54 -7.76 1.64
N ASP A 85 -11.66 -6.96 0.58
CA ASP A 85 -11.33 -7.38 -0.79
C ASP A 85 -9.92 -6.95 -1.21
N ASP A 86 -9.20 -6.21 -0.36
CA ASP A 86 -7.94 -5.53 -0.69
C ASP A 86 -8.01 -4.81 -2.06
N GLY A 87 -9.21 -4.34 -2.42
CA GLY A 87 -9.55 -3.88 -3.76
C GLY A 87 -8.95 -2.54 -4.12
N CYS A 88 -8.33 -1.84 -3.16
CA CYS A 88 -7.67 -0.56 -3.39
C CYS A 88 -6.25 -0.60 -2.81
N TYR A 89 -5.26 -0.73 -3.67
CA TYR A 89 -3.88 -0.45 -3.31
C TYR A 89 -3.57 1.02 -3.58
N TRP A 90 -2.88 1.69 -2.66
CA TRP A 90 -2.50 3.09 -2.82
C TRP A 90 -1.06 3.33 -2.39
N VAL A 91 -0.45 4.30 -3.05
CA VAL A 91 0.88 4.83 -2.79
C VAL A 91 0.78 6.34 -2.76
N GLU A 92 1.21 6.94 -1.67
CA GLU A 92 1.13 8.37 -1.41
C GLU A 92 2.49 9.03 -1.48
N ASN A 93 2.63 9.92 -2.45
CA ASN A 93 3.73 10.84 -2.60
C ASN A 93 3.37 12.21 -2.00
N PRO A 94 4.34 13.15 -1.89
CA PRO A 94 4.06 14.50 -1.42
C PRO A 94 3.04 15.23 -2.30
N THR A 95 3.12 15.09 -3.62
CA THR A 95 2.34 15.85 -4.61
C THR A 95 1.12 15.13 -5.13
N ASP A 96 1.16 13.80 -5.16
CA ASP A 96 0.15 12.96 -5.80
C ASP A 96 -0.07 11.65 -5.03
N LEU A 97 -1.02 10.87 -5.53
CA LEU A 97 -1.40 9.58 -5.00
C LEU A 97 -1.61 8.62 -6.17
N ASP A 98 -0.83 7.54 -6.21
CA ASP A 98 -0.99 6.47 -7.18
C ASP A 98 -1.92 5.42 -6.59
N VAL A 99 -3.04 5.17 -7.26
CA VAL A 99 -4.09 4.26 -6.79
C VAL A 99 -4.31 3.17 -7.82
N THR A 100 -4.34 1.93 -7.36
CA THR A 100 -4.70 0.77 -8.17
C THR A 100 -5.95 0.12 -7.59
N LEU A 101 -7.07 0.21 -8.31
CA LEU A 101 -8.34 -0.40 -7.93
C LEU A 101 -8.57 -1.72 -8.68
N ARG A 102 -9.11 -2.69 -7.94
CA ARG A 102 -9.57 -4.01 -8.39
C ARG A 102 -10.88 -4.33 -7.69
N ILE A 103 -11.99 -3.84 -8.24
CA ILE A 103 -13.31 -3.99 -7.63
C ILE A 103 -13.91 -5.34 -8.03
N PRO A 104 -14.12 -6.30 -7.11
CA PRO A 104 -14.60 -7.63 -7.46
C PRO A 104 -15.94 -7.66 -8.20
N GLY A 105 -16.83 -6.70 -7.92
CA GLY A 105 -18.12 -6.56 -8.60
C GLY A 105 -18.02 -6.19 -10.08
N LEU A 106 -16.85 -5.74 -10.58
CA LEU A 106 -16.61 -5.46 -11.99
C LEU A 106 -16.17 -6.69 -12.80
N ARG A 107 -16.18 -7.89 -12.20
CA ARG A 107 -15.77 -9.10 -12.90
C ARG A 107 -16.54 -9.30 -14.21
N GLY A 108 -15.80 -9.56 -15.29
CA GLY A 108 -16.34 -9.78 -16.62
C GLY A 108 -16.66 -8.50 -17.41
N GLN A 109 -16.47 -7.31 -16.81
CA GLN A 109 -16.52 -6.04 -17.54
C GLN A 109 -15.18 -5.81 -18.24
N PRO A 110 -15.17 -5.51 -19.56
CA PRO A 110 -13.93 -5.18 -20.26
C PRO A 110 -13.38 -3.82 -19.81
N ALA A 111 -12.07 -3.68 -19.73
CA ALA A 111 -11.43 -2.43 -19.31
C ALA A 111 -11.82 -1.23 -20.18
N GLU A 112 -12.09 -1.45 -21.48
CA GLU A 112 -12.48 -0.43 -22.44
C GLU A 112 -13.87 0.19 -22.17
N CYS A 113 -14.76 -0.51 -21.46
CA CYS A 113 -16.08 0.04 -21.15
C CYS A 113 -16.09 0.90 -19.88
N LEU A 114 -14.96 0.96 -19.17
CA LEU A 114 -14.83 1.68 -17.92
C LEU A 114 -14.37 3.12 -18.16
N SER A 115 -14.93 4.03 -17.38
CA SER A 115 -14.43 5.40 -17.28
C SER A 115 -14.40 5.85 -15.82
N VAL A 116 -13.45 6.73 -15.52
CA VAL A 116 -13.30 7.35 -14.19
C VAL A 116 -13.69 8.82 -14.30
N LEU A 117 -14.54 9.26 -13.39
CA LEU A 117 -14.99 10.64 -13.25
C LEU A 117 -14.40 11.19 -11.96
N PHE A 118 -13.46 12.13 -12.08
CA PHE A 118 -12.88 12.82 -10.94
C PHE A 118 -13.70 14.07 -10.61
N SER A 119 -13.86 14.29 -9.32
CA SER A 119 -14.32 15.54 -8.73
C SER A 119 -13.35 15.94 -7.62
N THR A 120 -13.53 17.13 -7.07
CA THR A 120 -12.63 17.71 -6.06
C THR A 120 -12.48 16.82 -4.81
N THR A 121 -13.50 16.08 -4.40
CA THR A 121 -13.48 15.23 -3.19
C THR A 121 -14.05 13.83 -3.43
N THR A 122 -14.43 13.52 -4.67
CA THR A 122 -15.08 12.25 -5.00
C THR A 122 -14.53 11.68 -6.29
N VAL A 123 -14.58 10.36 -6.37
CA VAL A 123 -14.27 9.60 -7.58
C VAL A 123 -15.45 8.69 -7.88
N SER A 124 -15.80 8.58 -9.15
CA SER A 124 -16.84 7.67 -9.62
C SER A 124 -16.33 6.83 -10.77
N ILE A 125 -16.59 5.53 -10.73
CA ILE A 125 -16.32 4.60 -11.81
C ILE A 125 -17.63 4.32 -12.51
N ALA A 126 -17.62 4.49 -13.83
CA ALA A 126 -18.75 4.17 -14.68
C ALA A 126 -18.42 3.00 -15.61
N ALA A 127 -19.41 2.13 -15.83
CA ALA A 127 -19.39 1.08 -16.84
C ALA A 127 -20.52 1.35 -17.84
N PHE A 128 -20.21 1.35 -19.14
CA PHE A 128 -21.19 1.66 -20.20
C PHE A 128 -21.97 2.97 -19.96
N GLY A 129 -21.28 3.99 -19.43
CA GLY A 129 -21.86 5.31 -19.17
C GLY A 129 -22.76 5.40 -17.93
N ARG A 130 -22.83 4.35 -17.10
CA ARG A 130 -23.55 4.37 -15.82
C ARG A 130 -22.57 4.24 -14.66
N VAL A 131 -22.71 5.08 -13.64
CA VAL A 131 -21.90 4.98 -12.42
C VAL A 131 -22.27 3.68 -11.71
N VAL A 132 -21.25 2.87 -11.43
CA VAL A 132 -21.40 1.56 -10.78
C VAL A 132 -20.70 1.51 -9.42
N TRP A 133 -19.72 2.37 -9.20
CA TRP A 133 -19.03 2.52 -7.93
C TRP A 133 -18.62 3.96 -7.73
N SER A 134 -18.63 4.43 -6.49
CA SER A 134 -18.11 5.76 -6.15
C SER A 134 -17.50 5.77 -4.76
N ALA A 135 -16.59 6.69 -4.52
CA ALA A 135 -16.00 6.91 -3.21
C ALA A 135 -15.73 8.40 -2.94
N ILE A 136 -15.82 8.75 -1.66
CA ILE A 136 -15.31 10.01 -1.11
C ILE A 136 -13.83 9.82 -0.84
N GLN A 137 -13.02 10.74 -1.34
CA GLN A 137 -11.58 10.77 -1.19
C GLN A 137 -11.20 11.24 0.23
N MET A 138 -10.05 10.79 0.74
CA MET A 138 -9.52 11.24 2.03
C MET A 138 -9.17 12.74 2.05
N GLY A 139 -8.88 13.34 0.89
CA GLY A 139 -8.55 14.75 0.78
C GLY A 139 -9.07 15.39 -0.52
N ILE A 140 -8.56 16.58 -0.79
CA ILE A 140 -8.98 17.43 -1.91
C ILE A 140 -8.05 17.20 -3.09
N SER A 141 -8.59 16.65 -4.17
CA SER A 141 -7.87 16.44 -5.43
C SER A 141 -8.03 17.60 -6.41
N ASN A 142 -7.01 17.77 -7.26
CA ASN A 142 -7.10 18.63 -8.42
C ASN A 142 -7.62 17.84 -9.62
N ALA A 143 -8.96 17.79 -9.77
CA ALA A 143 -9.63 16.95 -10.76
C ALA A 143 -9.12 17.12 -12.21
N ASP A 144 -8.65 18.31 -12.59
CA ASP A 144 -8.14 18.61 -13.94
C ASP A 144 -6.75 18.01 -14.21
N GLU A 145 -5.99 17.69 -13.16
CA GLU A 145 -4.65 17.09 -13.23
C GLU A 145 -4.66 15.58 -12.93
N CYS A 146 -5.80 15.04 -12.48
CA CYS A 146 -5.97 13.61 -12.27
C CYS A 146 -5.99 12.86 -13.61
N SER A 147 -5.41 11.67 -13.64
CA SER A 147 -5.43 10.79 -14.81
C SER A 147 -5.72 9.35 -14.43
N PHE A 148 -6.14 8.56 -15.41
CA PHE A 148 -6.41 7.14 -15.20
C PHE A 148 -6.06 6.29 -16.43
N LEU A 149 -5.84 5.01 -16.18
CA LEU A 149 -5.64 3.95 -17.16
C LEU A 149 -6.43 2.73 -16.72
N THR A 150 -7.10 2.06 -17.65
CA THR A 150 -7.79 0.79 -17.40
C THR A 150 -7.09 -0.34 -18.14
N LEU A 151 -6.96 -1.49 -17.48
CA LEU A 151 -6.33 -2.69 -18.01
C LEU A 151 -7.21 -3.89 -17.68
N ASP A 152 -7.25 -4.88 -18.57
CA ASP A 152 -7.91 -6.15 -18.26
C ASP A 152 -7.03 -6.94 -17.28
N GLY A 153 -7.60 -7.33 -16.13
CA GLY A 153 -6.90 -8.19 -15.16
C GLY A 153 -6.98 -9.66 -15.54
N GLU A 154 -5.96 -10.43 -15.16
CA GLU A 154 -5.85 -11.86 -15.49
C GLU A 154 -6.99 -12.71 -14.91
N ASP A 155 -7.58 -12.27 -13.80
CA ASP A 155 -8.71 -12.91 -13.10
C ASP A 155 -10.08 -12.44 -13.61
N GLY A 156 -10.10 -11.69 -14.71
CA GLY A 156 -11.30 -11.10 -15.28
C GLY A 156 -11.87 -9.94 -14.46
N ILE A 157 -11.14 -9.46 -13.43
CA ILE A 157 -11.45 -8.22 -12.73
C ILE A 157 -10.60 -7.12 -13.35
N PRO A 158 -11.20 -6.07 -13.94
CA PRO A 158 -10.43 -4.98 -14.54
C PRO A 158 -9.61 -4.24 -13.48
N ILE A 159 -8.43 -3.79 -13.89
CA ILE A 159 -7.50 -3.00 -13.07
C ILE A 159 -7.66 -1.55 -13.50
N ILE A 160 -7.92 -0.66 -12.54
CA ILE A 160 -8.04 0.77 -12.77
C ILE A 160 -6.88 1.45 -12.04
N GLN A 161 -5.91 1.96 -12.79
CA GLN A 161 -4.80 2.73 -12.28
C GLN A 161 -5.15 4.21 -12.36
N MET A 162 -4.96 4.94 -11.28
CA MET A 162 -5.25 6.37 -11.20
C MET A 162 -4.05 7.09 -10.61
N ASN A 163 -3.74 8.25 -11.16
CA ASN A 163 -2.84 9.20 -10.55
C ASN A 163 -3.69 10.41 -10.11
N VAL A 164 -3.71 10.67 -8.80
CA VAL A 164 -4.57 11.65 -8.17
C VAL A 164 -3.71 12.81 -7.68
N ALA A 165 -3.78 13.95 -8.39
CA ALA A 165 -3.08 15.16 -8.01
C ALA A 165 -3.73 15.81 -6.79
N LYS A 166 -2.93 16.24 -5.81
CA LYS A 166 -3.41 16.95 -4.62
C LYS A 166 -3.48 18.45 -4.88
N ARG A 167 -4.55 19.13 -4.44
CA ARG A 167 -4.76 20.57 -4.71
C ARG A 167 -4.15 21.49 -3.63
N ASP A 168 -4.25 21.10 -2.37
CA ASP A 168 -3.82 21.91 -1.22
C ASP A 168 -2.65 21.22 -0.50
N LEU A 169 -1.43 21.50 -0.98
CA LEU A 169 -0.19 20.91 -0.50
C LEU A 169 0.34 21.67 0.72
N ASP A 170 -0.35 21.58 1.86
CA ASP A 170 0.21 22.07 3.12
C ASP A 170 1.39 21.18 3.54
N GLU A 171 2.51 21.78 3.94
CA GLU A 171 3.72 21.06 4.33
C GLU A 171 3.45 20.11 5.51
N GLY A 172 3.33 18.81 5.20
CA GLY A 172 3.12 17.75 6.19
C GLY A 172 1.77 17.04 6.12
N ASP A 173 0.81 17.54 5.33
CA ASP A 173 -0.51 16.92 5.21
C ASP A 173 -0.45 15.65 4.36
N ARG A 174 -0.51 14.52 5.05
CA ARG A 174 -0.63 13.18 4.47
C ARG A 174 -2.05 12.69 4.64
N TRP A 175 -2.61 12.14 3.56
CA TRP A 175 -3.95 11.58 3.55
C TRP A 175 -3.97 10.26 4.33
N GLY A 176 -2.88 9.49 4.31
CA GLY A 176 -2.80 8.20 5.02
C GLY A 176 -3.76 7.15 4.48
N GLY A 177 -4.24 7.34 3.25
CA GLY A 177 -5.27 6.54 2.61
C GLY A 177 -5.82 7.24 1.37
N TYR A 178 -6.59 6.51 0.57
CA TYR A 178 -7.31 7.06 -0.58
C TYR A 178 -8.81 7.19 -0.32
N ILE A 179 -9.43 6.12 0.20
CA ILE A 179 -10.88 6.02 0.40
C ILE A 179 -11.24 6.45 1.82
N LEU A 180 -12.06 7.49 1.95
CA LEU A 180 -12.72 7.86 3.20
C LEU A 180 -14.00 7.04 3.40
N GLN A 181 -14.82 6.97 2.35
CA GLN A 181 -16.10 6.28 2.39
C GLN A 181 -16.54 5.86 0.99
N VAL A 182 -17.02 4.61 0.86
CA VAL A 182 -17.65 4.12 -0.38
C VAL A 182 -19.09 4.64 -0.46
N GLY A 183 -19.47 5.15 -1.64
CA GLY A 183 -20.77 5.74 -1.90
C GLY A 183 -21.91 4.74 -1.75
N GLU A 184 -23.06 5.21 -1.25
CA GLU A 184 -24.25 4.38 -0.98
C GLU A 184 -24.83 3.74 -2.24
N ASP A 185 -24.79 4.45 -3.36
CA ASP A 185 -25.29 3.98 -4.65
C ASP A 185 -24.30 3.07 -5.39
N SER A 186 -23.22 2.63 -4.72
CA SER A 186 -22.33 1.63 -5.29
C SER A 186 -23.09 0.30 -5.38
N ILE A 187 -23.40 -0.12 -6.60
CA ILE A 187 -24.24 -1.29 -6.88
C ILE A 187 -23.46 -2.62 -6.82
N LEU A 188 -22.22 -2.57 -6.35
CA LEU A 188 -21.20 -3.61 -6.42
C LEU A 188 -20.72 -4.06 -5.05
#